data_AF-A0A9X1NFZ1-F1
#
_entry.id   AF-A0A9X1NFZ1-F1
#
_cell.length_a   1.000
_cell.length_b   1.000
_cell.length_c   1.000
_cell.angle_alpha   90.00
_cell.angle_beta   90.00
_cell.angle_gamma   90.00
#
_symmetry.space_group_name_H-M   'P 1'
#
loop_
_entity.id
_entity.type
_entity.pdbx_description
1 polymer ?
#
loop_
_entity_poly.entity_id
_entity_poly.type
_entity_poly.pdbx_seq_one_letter_code
_entity_poly.pdbx_strand_id
1 'polypeptide(L)'
;MLGPEDISYDEQAAVLSEVLGREVRYEQIPIETHRANLLARGTFEAMAQGVIDMALAKNAGLDAGVVRTPEFSTPTTFRQWCQDVLVPATA
;
A
#
# COMPACT_ATOMS: atom_id res chain seq x y z
N MET A 1 -8.98 7.17 -11.53
CA MET A 1 -8.02 6.34 -12.29
C MET A 1 -7.50 5.26 -11.36
N LEU A 2 -7.53 4.00 -11.80
CA LEU A 2 -7.10 2.83 -11.03
C LEU A 2 -5.81 2.22 -11.63
N GLY A 3 -5.16 1.34 -10.88
CA GLY A 3 -4.07 0.48 -11.37
C GLY A 3 -4.57 -0.58 -12.36
N PRO A 4 -3.67 -1.40 -12.97
CA PRO A 4 -4.06 -2.47 -13.90
C PRO A 4 -4.74 -3.67 -13.21
N GLU A 5 -4.60 -3.81 -11.90
CA GLU A 5 -4.97 -4.99 -11.13
C GLU A 5 -5.51 -4.61 -9.74
N ASP A 6 -6.35 -5.46 -9.15
CA ASP A 6 -6.66 -5.44 -7.72
C ASP A 6 -5.71 -6.43 -7.05
N ILE A 7 -4.92 -5.95 -6.09
CA ILE A 7 -3.96 -6.77 -5.36
C ILE A 7 -4.12 -6.53 -3.85
N SER A 8 -4.29 -7.62 -3.12
CA SER A 8 -4.33 -7.61 -1.66
C SER A 8 -2.98 -7.24 -1.06
N TYR A 9 -2.96 -6.91 0.24
CA TYR A 9 -1.70 -6.62 0.94
C TYR A 9 -0.77 -7.84 1.01
N ASP A 10 -1.32 -9.05 1.10
CA ASP A 10 -0.52 -10.28 1.09
C ASP A 10 0.10 -10.54 -0.30
N GLU A 11 -0.63 -10.30 -1.38
CA GLU A 11 -0.09 -10.38 -2.76
C GLU A 11 1.00 -9.32 -3.00
N GLN A 12 0.80 -8.10 -2.50
CA GLN A 12 1.84 -7.07 -2.52
C GLN A 12 3.09 -7.53 -1.76
N ALA A 13 2.94 -8.11 -0.57
CA ALA A 13 4.06 -8.64 0.21
C ALA A 13 4.80 -9.80 -0.50
N ALA A 14 4.07 -10.67 -1.20
CA ALA A 14 4.67 -11.72 -2.02
C ALA A 14 5.49 -11.14 -3.19
N VAL A 15 4.94 -10.17 -3.93
CA VAL A 15 5.66 -9.47 -5.00
C VAL A 15 6.93 -8.79 -4.47
N LEU A 16 6.82 -8.11 -3.33
CA LEU A 16 7.96 -7.48 -2.67
C LEU A 16 9.03 -8.51 -2.28
N SER A 17 8.61 -9.66 -1.74
CA SER A 17 9.53 -10.72 -1.33
C SER A 17 10.35 -11.26 -2.50
N GLU A 18 9.67 -11.52 -3.63
CA GLU A 18 10.31 -12.00 -4.84
C GLU A 18 11.27 -10.96 -5.43
N VAL A 19 10.83 -9.70 -5.54
CA VAL A 19 11.59 -8.63 -6.19
C VAL A 19 12.79 -8.19 -5.34
N LEU A 20 12.68 -8.20 -4.01
CA LEU A 20 13.75 -7.81 -3.09
C LEU A 20 14.67 -8.97 -2.69
N GLY A 21 14.31 -10.23 -2.99
CA GLY A 21 15.08 -11.41 -2.61
C GLY A 21 15.15 -11.67 -1.09
N ARG A 22 14.20 -11.14 -0.31
CA ARG A 22 14.10 -11.32 1.14
C ARG A 22 12.65 -11.44 1.56
N GLU A 23 12.37 -12.14 2.65
CA GLU A 23 11.01 -12.31 3.14
C GLU A 23 10.39 -10.95 3.55
N VAL A 24 9.22 -10.65 3.01
CA VAL A 24 8.36 -9.52 3.36
C VAL A 24 6.96 -10.07 3.65
N ARG A 25 6.37 -9.67 4.78
CA ARG A 25 5.02 -10.07 5.17
C ARG A 25 4.15 -8.86 5.48
N TYR A 26 2.87 -8.98 5.18
CA TYR A 26 1.88 -8.03 5.65
C TYR A 26 1.51 -8.34 7.11
N GLU A 27 1.41 -7.30 7.93
CA GLU A 27 0.90 -7.40 9.30
C GLU A 27 -0.19 -6.36 9.51
N GLN A 28 -1.40 -6.82 9.79
CA GLN A 28 -2.46 -5.96 10.27
C GLN A 28 -2.29 -5.73 11.77
N ILE A 29 -2.06 -4.48 12.16
CA ILE A 29 -1.90 -4.07 13.56
C ILE A 29 -3.11 -3.24 14.03
N PRO A 30 -3.34 -3.14 15.35
CA PRO A 30 -4.37 -2.26 15.89
C PRO A 30 -4.16 -0.80 15.43
N ILE A 31 -5.25 -0.11 15.16
CA ILE A 31 -5.20 1.24 14.58
C ILE A 31 -4.50 2.25 15.51
N GLU A 32 -4.69 2.12 16.82
CA GLU A 32 -4.00 2.92 17.82
C GLU A 32 -2.49 2.68 17.82
N THR A 33 -2.07 1.43 17.63
CA THR A 33 -0.66 1.07 17.48
C THR A 33 -0.07 1.69 16.20
N HIS A 34 -0.83 1.67 15.10
CA HIS A 34 -0.40 2.30 13.86
C HIS A 34 -0.22 3.82 14.03
N ARG A 35 -1.18 4.48 14.69
CA ARG A 35 -1.13 5.92 15.00
C ARG A 35 0.08 6.27 15.86
N ALA A 36 0.30 5.52 16.95
CA ALA A 36 1.46 5.71 17.82
C ALA A 36 2.78 5.55 17.07
N ASN A 37 2.88 4.56 16.18
CA ASN A 37 4.07 4.33 15.35
C ASN A 37 4.35 5.51 14.39
N LEU A 38 3.32 6.13 13.81
CA LEU A 38 3.48 7.31 12.94
C LEU A 38 4.02 8.51 13.73
N LEU A 39 3.44 8.78 14.91
CA LEU A 39 3.88 9.87 15.78
C LEU A 39 5.32 9.67 16.26
N ALA A 40 5.69 8.45 16.64
CA ALA A 40 7.05 8.11 17.06
C ALA A 40 8.09 8.32 15.95
N ARG A 41 7.67 8.28 14.67
CA ARG A 41 8.52 8.54 13.49
C ARG A 41 8.57 10.01 13.08
N GLY A 42 8.00 10.91 13.89
CA GLY A 42 8.02 12.35 13.66
C GLY A 42 6.93 12.86 12.71
N THR A 43 5.93 12.05 12.40
CA THR A 43 4.73 12.53 11.69
C THR A 43 3.92 13.41 12.64
N PHE A 44 3.47 14.58 12.17
CA PHE A 44 2.64 15.46 13.00
C PHE A 44 1.20 14.93 13.11
N GLU A 45 0.53 15.28 14.20
CA GLU A 45 -0.76 14.73 14.64
C GLU A 45 -1.82 14.65 13.54
N ALA A 46 -2.04 15.76 12.82
CA ALA A 46 -3.07 15.82 11.78
C ALA A 46 -2.74 14.91 10.58
N MET A 47 -1.47 14.75 10.23
CA MET A 47 -1.06 13.83 9.17
C MET A 47 -1.19 12.37 9.62
N ALA A 48 -0.82 12.06 10.87
CA ALA A 48 -1.02 10.73 11.43
C ALA A 48 -2.50 10.36 11.42
N GLN A 49 -3.39 11.29 11.82
CA GLN A 49 -4.83 11.07 11.76
C GLN A 49 -5.32 10.83 10.33
N GLY A 50 -4.86 11.60 9.35
CA GLY A 50 -5.25 11.41 7.95
C GLY A 50 -4.88 10.03 7.40
N VAL A 51 -3.71 9.49 7.77
CA VAL A 51 -3.31 8.13 7.40
C VAL A 51 -4.24 7.08 8.02
N ILE A 52 -4.60 7.28 9.29
CA ILE A 52 -5.51 6.39 10.03
C ILE A 52 -6.91 6.40 9.44
N ASP A 53 -7.46 7.57 9.13
CA ASP A 53 -8.78 7.71 8.53
C ASP A 53 -8.84 7.03 7.15
N MET A 54 -7.79 7.20 6.34
CA MET A 54 -7.67 6.53 5.05
C MET A 54 -7.57 5.00 5.20
N ALA A 55 -6.80 4.51 6.18
CA ALA A 55 -6.69 3.07 6.43
C ALA A 55 -8.03 2.45 6.84
N LEU A 56 -8.79 3.13 7.71
CA LEU A 56 -10.14 2.71 8.10
C LEU A 56 -11.10 2.72 6.90
N ALA A 57 -11.06 3.77 6.07
CA ALA A 57 -11.89 3.84 4.88
C ALA A 57 -11.57 2.73 3.87
N LYS A 58 -10.28 2.44 3.66
CA LYS A 58 -9.84 1.32 2.80
C LYS A 58 -10.33 -0.03 3.33
N ASN A 59 -10.22 -0.26 4.64
CA ASN A 59 -10.79 -1.46 5.28
C ASN A 59 -12.31 -1.56 5.13
N ALA A 60 -13.01 -0.42 5.07
CA ALA A 60 -14.44 -0.34 4.79
C ALA A 60 -14.79 -0.43 3.29
N GLY A 61 -13.82 -0.73 2.42
CA GLY A 61 -14.05 -0.96 1.00
C GLY A 61 -13.96 0.28 0.11
N LEU A 62 -13.33 1.38 0.58
CA LEU A 62 -13.18 2.60 -0.22
C LEU A 62 -12.62 2.34 -1.63
N ASP A 63 -11.64 1.46 -1.75
CA ASP A 63 -10.98 1.16 -3.02
C ASP A 63 -11.86 0.32 -3.97
N ALA A 64 -12.93 -0.31 -3.47
CA ALA A 64 -13.87 -1.11 -4.26
C ALA A 64 -15.06 -0.30 -4.81
N GLY A 65 -15.11 1.02 -4.54
CA GLY A 65 -16.24 1.88 -4.93
C GLY A 65 -16.36 2.18 -6.43
N VAL A 66 -15.34 1.85 -7.23
CA VAL A 66 -15.33 2.04 -8.68
C VAL A 66 -14.86 0.76 -9.36
N VAL A 67 -15.63 0.29 -10.35
CA VAL A 67 -15.27 -0.88 -11.16
C VAL A 67 -14.17 -0.49 -12.14
N ARG A 68 -13.11 -1.29 -12.21
CA ARG A 68 -12.06 -1.12 -13.21
C ARG A 68 -12.57 -1.41 -14.62
N THR A 69 -12.39 -0.45 -15.50
CA THR A 69 -12.62 -0.57 -16.94
C THR A 69 -11.34 -0.19 -17.68
N PRO A 70 -11.19 -0.55 -18.98
CA PRO A 70 -10.04 -0.13 -19.78
C PRO A 70 -9.80 1.39 -19.76
N GLU A 71 -10.86 2.20 -19.70
CA GLU A 71 -10.80 3.66 -19.66
C GLU A 71 -10.33 4.21 -18.31
N PHE A 72 -10.55 3.46 -17.23
CA PHE A 72 -10.19 3.84 -15.85
C PHE A 72 -9.01 3.03 -15.29
N SER A 73 -8.21 2.41 -16.16
CA SER A 73 -7.02 1.64 -15.81
C SER A 73 -5.74 2.38 -16.21
N THR A 74 -4.61 1.95 -15.65
CA THR A 74 -3.26 2.44 -15.98
C THR A 74 -2.35 1.26 -16.24
N PRO A 75 -1.30 1.38 -17.09
CA PRO A 75 -0.54 0.22 -17.56
C PRO A 75 0.48 -0.33 -16.56
N THR A 76 0.87 0.46 -15.55
CA THR A 76 1.97 0.10 -14.64
C THR A 76 1.49 -0.83 -13.54
N THR A 77 1.94 -2.08 -13.58
CA THR A 77 1.68 -3.07 -12.51
C THR A 77 2.50 -2.76 -11.26
N PHE A 78 2.08 -3.30 -10.12
CA PHE A 78 2.83 -3.12 -8.87
C PHE A 78 4.23 -3.73 -8.96
N ARG A 79 4.36 -4.89 -9.61
CA ARG A 79 5.64 -5.54 -9.87
C ARG A 79 6.58 -4.66 -10.72
N GLN A 80 6.07 -4.09 -11.80
CA GLN A 80 6.87 -3.23 -12.67
C GLN A 80 7.42 -2.04 -11.88
N TRP A 81 6.57 -1.39 -11.07
CA TRP A 81 7.02 -0.31 -10.20
C TRP A 81 8.07 -0.77 -9.18
N CYS A 82 7.90 -1.95 -8.58
CA CYS A 82 8.89 -2.49 -7.65
C CYS A 82 10.25 -2.68 -8.31
N GLN A 83 10.29 -3.19 -9.54
CA GLN A 83 11.53 -3.43 -10.28
C GLN A 83 12.18 -2.12 -10.74
N ASP A 84 11.40 -1.17 -11.24
CA ASP A 84 11.91 0.06 -11.85
C ASP A 84 12.27 1.15 -10.85
N VAL A 85 11.59 1.17 -9.69
CA VAL A 85 11.68 2.27 -8.71
C VAL A 85 12.15 1.78 -7.36
N LEU A 86 11.47 0.78 -6.79
CA LEU A 86 11.76 0.35 -5.41
C LEU A 86 13.13 -0.31 -5.27
N VAL A 87 13.46 -1.26 -6.16
CA VAL A 87 14.76 -1.96 -6.13
C VAL A 87 15.91 -0.96 -6.28
N PRO A 88 15.94 -0.06 -7.28
CA PRO A 88 17.01 0.93 -7.38
C PRO A 88 17.11 1.89 -6.19
N ALA A 89 15.99 2.20 -5.52
CA ALA A 89 15.98 3.08 -4.35
C ALA A 89 16.43 2.40 -3.05
N THR A 90 16.53 1.07 -3.03
CA THR A 90 16.87 0.27 -1.83
C THR A 90 18.15 -0.55 -1.98
N ALA A 91 18.80 -0.50 -3.14
CA ALA A 91 20.14 -1.02 -3.39
C ALA A 91 21.21 -0.15 -2.70
#